data_AF-A0A7R9WXY5-F1
#
_entry.id   AF-A0A7R9WXY5-F1
#
_cell.length_a   1.000
_cell.length_b   1.000
_cell.length_c   1.000
_cell.angle_alpha   90.00
_cell.angle_beta   90.00
_cell.angle_gamma   90.00
#
_symmetry.space_group_name_H-M   'P 1'
#
loop_
_entity.id
_entity.type
_entity.pdbx_description
1 polymer ?
#
loop_
_entity_poly.entity_id
_entity_poly.type
_entity_poly.pdbx_seq_one_letter_code
_entity_poly.pdbx_strand_id
1 'polypeptide(L)'
;HPLSNDVPQPILPCYSPQYVYVGDTGELDQEAGEAMLREYPEVVKAVFLHVVSDIRDPPPDIPAPKMINGRPLVFFKTYVGAAVDAVQLGFMSVDGLQSVMDAAVLKLQDVPKTSDKWDDITIDMARAEVILQES
;
A
#
# COMPACT_ATOMS: atom_id res chain seq x y z
N HIS A 1 -13.75 -56.92 -18.97
CA HIS A 1 -13.79 -55.95 -17.85
C HIS A 1 -12.39 -55.71 -17.32
N PRO A 2 -11.86 -54.49 -17.38
CA PRO A 2 -10.92 -54.01 -16.38
C PRO A 2 -11.58 -52.91 -15.53
N LEU A 3 -11.36 -52.98 -14.22
CA LEU A 3 -11.74 -51.96 -13.25
C LEU A 3 -10.67 -50.85 -13.29
N SER A 4 -11.08 -49.63 -13.63
CA SER A 4 -10.27 -48.42 -13.49
C SER A 4 -10.12 -48.12 -12.00
N ASN A 5 -8.91 -48.20 -11.48
CA ASN A 5 -8.57 -47.70 -10.15
C ASN A 5 -8.32 -46.20 -10.24
N ASP A 6 -9.38 -45.41 -10.31
CA ASP A 6 -9.29 -43.96 -10.17
C ASP A 6 -9.16 -43.61 -8.68
N VAL A 7 -7.91 -43.43 -8.23
CA VAL A 7 -7.62 -42.86 -6.92
C VAL A 7 -8.03 -41.37 -6.96
N PRO A 8 -8.93 -40.89 -6.08
CA PRO A 8 -9.30 -39.48 -6.04
C PRO A 8 -8.08 -38.61 -5.71
N GLN A 9 -7.72 -37.70 -6.61
CA GLN A 9 -6.69 -36.70 -6.36
C GLN A 9 -7.17 -35.78 -5.21
N PRO A 10 -6.30 -35.41 -4.26
CA PRO A 10 -6.67 -34.46 -3.22
C PRO A 10 -7.05 -33.11 -3.87
N ILE A 11 -8.26 -32.65 -3.58
CA ILE A 11 -8.68 -31.27 -3.88
C ILE A 11 -7.72 -30.32 -3.16
N LEU A 12 -6.80 -29.73 -3.92
CA LEU A 12 -5.97 -28.64 -3.42
C LEU A 12 -6.92 -27.55 -2.90
N PRO A 13 -6.69 -26.97 -1.71
CA PRO A 13 -7.47 -25.83 -1.28
C PRO A 13 -7.32 -24.73 -2.33
N CYS A 14 -8.44 -24.32 -2.92
CA CYS A 14 -8.46 -23.18 -3.82
C CYS A 14 -8.06 -21.95 -3.00
N TYR A 15 -6.80 -21.51 -3.14
CA TYR A 15 -6.35 -20.24 -2.60
C TYR A 15 -7.13 -19.14 -3.29
N SER A 16 -8.08 -18.53 -2.59
CA SER A 16 -8.69 -17.28 -3.05
C SER A 16 -7.60 -16.19 -3.01
N PRO A 17 -7.26 -15.56 -4.14
CA PRO A 17 -6.27 -14.50 -4.15
C PRO A 17 -6.70 -13.37 -3.21
N GLN A 18 -5.75 -12.80 -2.47
CA GLN A 18 -5.97 -11.66 -1.60
C GLN A 18 -5.31 -10.44 -2.23
N TYR A 19 -5.97 -9.29 -2.14
CA TYR A 19 -5.54 -8.08 -2.85
C TYR A 19 -5.35 -6.91 -1.90
N VAL A 20 -4.39 -6.06 -2.26
CA VAL A 20 -4.27 -4.69 -1.77
C VAL A 20 -4.56 -3.78 -2.95
N TYR A 21 -5.45 -2.81 -2.76
CA TYR A 21 -5.77 -1.83 -3.78
C TYR A 21 -5.01 -0.54 -3.53
N VAL A 22 -4.46 0.04 -4.59
CA VAL A 22 -3.73 1.31 -4.55
C VAL A 22 -4.31 2.24 -5.61
N GLY A 23 -4.70 3.44 -5.20
CA GLY A 23 -5.29 4.46 -6.07
C GLY A 23 -4.95 5.87 -5.58
N ASP A 24 -5.70 6.87 -6.01
CA ASP A 24 -5.53 8.27 -5.58
C ASP A 24 -6.83 8.96 -5.16
N THR A 25 -6.74 10.17 -4.60
CA THR A 25 -7.91 10.95 -4.15
C THR A 25 -8.43 11.95 -5.19
N GLY A 26 -7.82 12.03 -6.37
CA GLY A 26 -8.18 12.98 -7.42
C GLY A 26 -9.37 12.54 -8.28
N GLU A 27 -9.67 11.23 -8.31
CA GLU A 27 -10.75 10.63 -9.08
C GLU A 27 -11.71 9.79 -8.19
N LEU A 28 -12.39 8.79 -8.76
CA LEU A 28 -13.38 7.93 -8.07
C LEU A 28 -12.75 6.73 -7.34
N ASP A 29 -11.43 6.72 -7.20
CA ASP A 29 -10.65 5.65 -6.59
C ASP A 29 -10.96 5.50 -5.10
N GLN A 30 -11.29 6.60 -4.40
CA GLN A 30 -11.71 6.51 -3.01
C GLN A 30 -13.05 5.80 -2.86
N GLU A 31 -14.08 6.20 -3.61
CA GLU A 31 -15.39 5.55 -3.57
C GLU A 31 -15.30 4.08 -3.97
N ALA A 32 -14.50 3.78 -5.00
CA ALA A 32 -14.24 2.41 -5.42
C ALA A 32 -13.53 1.59 -4.33
N GLY A 33 -12.48 2.13 -3.73
CA GLY A 33 -11.75 1.52 -2.61
C GLY A 33 -12.66 1.26 -1.40
N GLU A 34 -13.44 2.26 -0.98
CA GLU A 34 -14.39 2.11 0.12
C GLU A 34 -15.49 1.09 -0.19
N ALA A 35 -16.00 1.06 -1.42
CA ALA A 35 -16.98 0.05 -1.87
C ALA A 35 -16.37 -1.37 -1.84
N MET A 36 -15.15 -1.54 -2.36
CA MET A 36 -14.44 -2.81 -2.33
C MET A 36 -14.24 -3.33 -0.90
N LEU A 37 -13.89 -2.47 0.06
CA LEU A 37 -13.76 -2.87 1.47
C LEU A 37 -15.11 -3.20 2.12
N ARG A 38 -16.20 -2.54 1.71
CA ARG A 38 -17.55 -2.82 2.21
C ARG A 38 -18.10 -4.14 1.67
N GLU A 39 -17.92 -4.39 0.38
CA GLU A 39 -18.60 -5.47 -0.34
C GLU A 39 -17.77 -6.74 -0.45
N TYR A 40 -16.44 -6.64 -0.47
CA TYR A 40 -15.51 -7.77 -0.64
C TYR A 40 -14.37 -7.82 0.40
N PRO A 41 -14.63 -7.66 1.72
CA PRO A 41 -13.58 -7.62 2.75
C PRO A 41 -12.82 -8.94 2.93
N GLU A 42 -13.35 -10.05 2.42
CA GLU A 42 -12.71 -11.36 2.41
C GLU A 42 -11.60 -11.46 1.36
N VAL A 43 -11.67 -10.66 0.30
CA VAL A 43 -10.73 -10.64 -0.83
C VAL A 43 -9.79 -9.43 -0.76
N VAL A 44 -10.33 -8.23 -0.52
CA VAL A 44 -9.54 -6.99 -0.42
C VAL A 44 -9.12 -6.75 1.03
N LYS A 45 -7.81 -6.74 1.28
CA LYS A 45 -7.23 -6.68 2.63
C LYS A 45 -6.90 -5.29 3.10
N ALA A 46 -6.63 -4.38 2.16
CA ALA A 46 -6.34 -2.98 2.44
C ALA A 46 -6.51 -2.13 1.19
N VAL A 47 -6.72 -0.83 1.42
CA VAL A 47 -6.73 0.21 0.40
C VAL A 47 -5.71 1.28 0.78
N PHE A 48 -4.89 1.70 -0.18
CA PHE A 48 -3.95 2.80 -0.03
C PHE A 48 -4.28 3.89 -1.07
N LEU A 49 -4.50 5.12 -0.63
CA LEU A 49 -4.87 6.23 -1.51
C LEU A 49 -3.83 7.34 -1.45
N HIS A 50 -3.24 7.64 -2.60
CA HIS A 50 -2.32 8.76 -2.77
C HIS A 50 -3.11 10.07 -2.75
N VAL A 51 -2.80 10.95 -1.79
CA VAL A 51 -3.45 12.25 -1.66
C VAL A 51 -2.90 13.19 -2.73
N VAL A 52 -3.64 13.33 -3.82
CA VAL A 52 -3.34 14.30 -4.89
C VAL A 52 -3.93 15.65 -4.48
N SER A 53 -3.09 16.67 -4.41
CA SER A 53 -3.54 18.06 -4.26
C SER A 53 -2.84 18.96 -5.25
N ASP A 54 -3.66 19.72 -5.97
CA ASP A 54 -3.22 20.81 -6.84
C ASP A 54 -2.97 22.11 -6.06
N ILE A 55 -3.39 22.17 -4.79
CA ILE A 55 -3.28 23.36 -3.94
C ILE A 55 -2.26 23.08 -2.84
N ARG A 56 -1.13 23.79 -2.89
CA ARG A 56 -0.03 23.65 -1.92
C ARG A 56 -0.09 24.66 -0.77
N ASP A 57 -1.13 25.49 -0.70
CA ASP A 57 -1.22 26.50 0.35
C ASP A 57 -2.66 26.71 0.85
N PRO A 58 -3.00 26.20 2.05
CA PRO A 58 -2.18 25.30 2.87
C PRO A 58 -1.98 23.93 2.21
N PRO A 59 -0.93 23.17 2.58
CA PRO A 59 -0.80 21.78 2.17
C PRO A 59 -2.09 21.01 2.47
N PRO A 60 -2.53 20.08 1.61
CA PRO A 60 -3.69 19.26 1.94
C PRO A 60 -3.40 18.49 3.23
N ASP A 61 -4.31 18.59 4.20
CA ASP A 61 -4.32 17.71 5.35
C ASP A 61 -4.51 16.28 4.84
N ILE A 62 -3.55 15.39 5.17
CA ILE A 62 -3.71 13.96 4.90
C ILE A 62 -4.88 13.49 5.77
N PRO A 63 -5.96 12.92 5.20
CA PRO A 63 -7.04 12.41 6.01
C PRO A 63 -6.54 11.29 6.92
N ALA A 64 -7.09 11.21 8.14
CA ALA A 64 -6.76 10.12 9.04
C ALA A 64 -7.13 8.76 8.40
N PRO A 65 -6.32 7.71 8.62
CA PRO A 65 -6.65 6.36 8.19
C PRO A 65 -8.03 5.92 8.71
N LYS A 66 -8.74 5.12 7.91
CA LYS A 66 -10.06 4.59 8.25
C LYS A 66 -10.02 3.07 8.37
N MET A 67 -10.95 2.52 9.14
CA MET A 67 -11.22 1.08 9.17
C MET A 67 -12.62 0.82 8.63
N ILE A 68 -12.72 0.00 7.58
CA ILE A 68 -13.99 -0.39 6.97
C ILE A 68 -14.07 -1.91 7.02
N ASN A 69 -15.07 -2.45 7.72
CA ASN A 69 -15.22 -3.89 7.95
C ASN A 69 -13.93 -4.57 8.48
N GLY A 70 -13.17 -3.88 9.33
CA GLY A 70 -11.92 -4.39 9.89
C GLY A 70 -10.73 -4.38 8.92
N ARG A 71 -10.85 -3.73 7.76
CA ARG A 71 -9.77 -3.52 6.79
C ARG A 71 -9.30 -2.06 6.78
N PRO A 72 -7.98 -1.81 6.73
CA PRO A 72 -7.44 -0.47 6.70
C PRO A 72 -7.63 0.19 5.32
N LEU A 73 -7.99 1.46 5.37
CA LEU A 73 -7.89 2.43 4.28
C LEU A 73 -6.91 3.50 4.73
N VAL A 74 -5.77 3.59 4.04
CA VAL A 74 -4.63 4.43 4.40
C VAL A 74 -4.45 5.52 3.35
N PHE A 75 -4.26 6.75 3.79
CA PHE A 75 -3.93 7.88 2.91
C PHE A 75 -2.44 8.18 3.01
N PHE A 76 -1.78 8.44 1.88
CA PHE A 76 -0.34 8.71 1.84
C PHE A 76 0.03 9.80 0.84
N LYS A 77 1.16 10.48 1.04
CA LYS A 77 1.74 11.45 0.09
C LYS A 77 2.94 10.91 -0.66
N THR A 78 3.73 10.05 -0.03
CA THR A 78 4.91 9.45 -0.66
C THR A 78 4.77 7.94 -0.71
N TYR A 79 5.29 7.34 -1.78
CA TYR A 79 5.32 5.88 -1.90
C TYR A 79 6.20 5.23 -0.82
N VAL A 80 7.17 5.95 -0.25
CA VAL A 80 7.94 5.47 0.91
C VAL A 80 7.03 5.36 2.13
N GLY A 81 6.21 6.38 2.40
CA GLY A 81 5.21 6.34 3.48
C GLY A 81 4.20 5.19 3.30
N ALA A 82 3.70 4.98 2.07
CA ALA A 82 2.84 3.84 1.78
C ALA A 82 3.52 2.48 2.04
N ALA A 83 4.79 2.35 1.66
CA ALA A 83 5.56 1.13 1.90
C ALA A 83 5.81 0.88 3.39
N VAL A 84 6.11 1.93 4.17
CA VAL A 84 6.23 1.86 5.63
C VAL A 84 4.94 1.29 6.24
N ASP A 85 3.80 1.88 5.90
CA ASP A 85 2.50 1.44 6.43
C ASP A 85 2.17 0.00 5.97
N ALA A 86 2.53 -0.36 4.74
CA ALA A 86 2.36 -1.72 4.22
C ALA A 86 3.21 -2.76 4.96
N VAL A 87 4.46 -2.44 5.34
CA VAL A 87 5.28 -3.34 6.17
C VAL A 87 4.68 -3.49 7.56
N GLN A 88 4.29 -2.39 8.21
CA GLN A 88 3.69 -2.41 9.54
C GLN A 88 2.38 -3.20 9.59
N LEU A 89 1.60 -3.17 8.52
CA LEU A 89 0.36 -3.94 8.37
C LEU A 89 0.58 -5.38 7.89
N GLY A 90 1.82 -5.78 7.59
CA GLY A 90 2.18 -7.14 7.15
C GLY A 90 1.86 -7.44 5.69
N PHE A 91 1.67 -6.42 4.86
CA PHE A 91 1.40 -6.54 3.42
C PHE A 91 2.67 -6.47 2.54
N MET A 92 3.80 -6.05 3.12
CA MET A 92 5.07 -5.91 2.41
C MET A 92 6.22 -6.41 3.29
N SER A 93 7.24 -7.01 2.68
CA SER A 93 8.49 -7.36 3.37
C SER A 93 9.39 -6.14 3.54
N VAL A 94 10.34 -6.24 4.47
CA VAL A 94 11.37 -5.22 4.71
C VAL A 94 12.24 -5.00 3.46
N ASP A 95 12.57 -6.07 2.72
CA ASP A 95 13.29 -5.97 1.43
C ASP A 95 12.49 -5.17 0.38
N GLY A 96 11.16 -5.31 0.39
CA GLY A 96 10.26 -4.53 -0.45
C GLY A 96 10.31 -3.04 -0.13
N LEU A 97 10.35 -2.70 1.17
CA LEU A 97 10.52 -1.33 1.64
C LEU A 97 11.86 -0.73 1.17
N GLN A 98 12.97 -1.46 1.33
CA GLN A 98 14.28 -1.00 0.85
C GLN A 98 14.25 -0.72 -0.66
N SER A 99 13.61 -1.59 -1.44
CA SER A 99 13.48 -1.42 -2.89
C SER A 99 12.72 -0.14 -3.26
N VAL A 100 11.67 0.21 -2.49
CA VAL A 100 10.90 1.45 -2.69
C VAL A 100 11.74 2.67 -2.32
N MET A 101 12.51 2.61 -1.24
CA MET A 101 13.43 3.69 -0.84
C MET A 101 14.46 3.97 -1.92
N ASP A 102 15.13 2.94 -2.44
CA ASP A 102 16.15 3.07 -3.49
C ASP A 102 15.56 3.71 -4.75
N ALA A 103 14.38 3.25 -5.18
CA ALA A 103 13.67 3.80 -6.33
C ALA A 103 13.28 5.28 -6.11
N ALA A 104 12.88 5.64 -4.89
CA ALA A 104 12.54 7.01 -4.54
C ALA A 104 13.76 7.95 -4.55
N VAL A 105 14.89 7.51 -3.99
CA VAL A 105 16.17 8.26 -4.05
C VAL A 105 16.60 8.47 -5.49
N LEU A 106 16.56 7.40 -6.31
CA LEU A 106 16.91 7.48 -7.73
C LEU A 106 16.02 8.49 -8.48
N LYS A 107 14.71 8.49 -8.20
CA LYS A 107 13.75 9.42 -8.83
C LYS A 107 13.99 10.88 -8.46
N LEU A 108 14.57 11.14 -7.29
CA LEU A 108 14.84 12.50 -6.79
C LEU A 108 16.28 12.97 -7.04
N GLN A 109 17.14 12.16 -7.65
CA GLN A 109 18.57 12.48 -7.83
C GLN A 109 18.82 13.85 -8.50
N ASP A 110 17.92 14.27 -9.39
CA ASP A 110 18.01 15.52 -10.17
C ASP A 110 17.11 16.64 -9.60
N VAL A 111 16.41 16.39 -8.49
CA VAL A 111 15.53 17.36 -7.84
C VAL A 111 16.33 18.13 -6.77
N PRO A 112 16.44 19.47 -6.86
CA PRO A 112 17.14 20.25 -5.85
C PRO A 112 16.59 20.00 -4.44
N LYS A 113 17.50 19.81 -3.46
CA LYS A 113 17.13 19.57 -2.04
C LYS A 113 16.33 20.70 -1.39
N THR A 114 16.27 21.86 -2.03
CA THR A 114 15.46 23.01 -1.61
C THR A 114 14.01 22.93 -2.09
N SER A 115 13.62 21.89 -2.84
CA SER A 115 12.24 21.66 -3.25
C SER A 115 11.42 21.09 -2.09
N ASP A 116 10.18 21.56 -1.96
CA ASP A 116 9.15 21.02 -1.06
C ASP A 116 8.91 19.50 -1.16
N LYS A 117 9.21 18.89 -2.31
CA LYS A 117 9.20 17.43 -2.52
C LYS A 117 10.07 16.66 -1.52
N TRP A 118 11.09 17.29 -0.96
CA TRP A 118 11.99 16.66 0.00
C TRP A 118 11.43 16.61 1.41
N ASP A 119 10.46 17.46 1.77
CA ASP A 119 9.97 17.57 3.15
C ASP A 119 9.23 16.30 3.57
N ASP A 120 8.18 15.94 2.82
CA ASP A 120 7.37 14.74 3.09
C ASP A 120 8.21 13.46 2.97
N ILE A 121 9.07 13.37 1.95
CA ILE A 121 9.85 12.15 1.72
C ILE A 121 10.95 11.97 2.76
N THR A 122 11.55 13.05 3.29
CA THR A 122 12.58 12.95 4.33
C THR A 122 11.98 12.39 5.62
N ILE A 123 10.75 12.80 5.97
CA ILE A 123 10.02 12.26 7.11
C ILE A 123 9.75 10.77 6.91
N ASP A 124 9.26 10.36 5.74
CA ASP A 124 8.95 8.96 5.45
C ASP A 124 10.20 8.08 5.33
N MET A 125 11.32 8.61 4.82
CA MET A 125 12.61 7.91 4.80
C MET A 125 13.11 7.65 6.23
N ALA A 126 13.03 8.63 7.12
CA ALA A 126 13.41 8.45 8.52
C ALA A 126 12.54 7.38 9.21
N ARG A 127 11.23 7.34 8.92
CA ARG A 127 10.34 6.27 9.41
C ARG A 127 10.76 4.89 8.88
N ALA A 128 11.13 4.81 7.61
CA ALA A 128 11.57 3.56 6.99
C ALA A 128 12.91 3.06 7.57
N GLU A 129 13.85 3.95 7.83
CA GLU A 129 15.14 3.62 8.46
C GLU A 129 14.97 2.99 9.85
N VAL A 130 14.01 3.46 10.65
CA VAL A 130 13.70 2.85 11.96
C VAL A 130 13.27 1.40 11.79
N ILE A 131 12.37 1.10 10.84
CA ILE A 131 11.92 -0.27 10.57
C ILE A 131 13.09 -1.15 10.14
N LEU A 132 13.97 -0.65 9.27
CA LEU A 132 15.13 -1.38 8.77
C LEU A 132 16.15 -1.70 9.87
N GLN A 133 16.26 -0.85 10.90
CA GLN A 133 17.16 -1.07 12.04
C GLN A 133 16.60 -2.06 13.07
N GLU A 134 15.27 -2.24 13.11
CA GLU A 134 14.57 -3.13 14.04
C GLU A 134 14.33 -4.55 13.47
N SER A 135 14.61 -4.75 12.18
CA SER A 135 14.40 -6.01 11.44
C SER A 135 15.64 -6.91 11.44
#